data_AF-A0A920JJ04-F1
#
_entry.id   AF-A0A920JJ04-F1
#
_cell.length_a   1.000
_cell.length_b   1.000
_cell.length_c   1.000
_cell.angle_alpha   90.00
_cell.angle_beta   90.00
_cell.angle_gamma   90.00
#
_symmetry.space_group_name_H-M   'P 1'
#
loop_
_entity.id
_entity.type
_entity.pdbx_description
1 polymer ?
#
loop_
_entity_poly.entity_id
_entity_poly.type
_entity_poly.pdbx_seq_one_letter_code
_entity_poly.pdbx_strand_id
1 'polypeptide(L)' 'MDEGAEPVFVIGGPDGLAKSVKERGNVSLSLSSLTYVHSMVPLILAEQLYRAWSIIDNQPYHRP' A
#
# COMPACT_ATOMS: atom_id res chain seq x y z
N MET A 1 -12.55 -8.30 3.91
CA MET A 1 -11.43 -9.14 3.42
C MET A 1 -11.75 -10.53 3.85
N ASP A 2 -11.68 -11.49 2.94
CA ASP A 2 -11.98 -12.88 3.28
C ASP A 2 -10.88 -13.40 4.23
N GLU A 3 -11.29 -14.05 5.32
CA GLU A 3 -10.34 -14.62 6.27
C GLU A 3 -9.47 -15.67 5.58
N GLY A 4 -8.14 -15.52 5.68
CA GLY A 4 -7.17 -16.43 5.06
C GLY A 4 -6.69 -16.05 3.66
N ALA A 5 -7.13 -14.91 3.10
CA ALA A 5 -6.62 -14.44 1.81
C ALA A 5 -5.23 -13.79 1.92
N GLU A 6 -4.33 -14.11 0.98
CA GLU A 6 -3.02 -13.46 0.86
C GLU A 6 -3.16 -12.09 0.16
N PRO A 7 -2.84 -10.97 0.83
CA PRO A 7 -2.95 -9.65 0.21
C PRO A 7 -1.85 -9.42 -0.82
N VAL A 8 -2.23 -8.93 -1.99
CA VAL A 8 -1.30 -8.54 -3.08
C VAL A 8 -1.45 -7.05 -3.35
N PHE A 9 -0.32 -6.33 -3.34
CA PHE A 9 -0.26 -4.92 -3.70
C PHE A 9 0.25 -4.74 -5.12
N VAL A 10 -0.42 -3.87 -5.89
CA VAL A 10 -0.04 -3.57 -7.28
C VAL A 10 0.31 -2.09 -7.37
N ILE A 11 1.53 -1.79 -7.82
CA ILE A 11 2.01 -0.43 -8.05
C ILE A 11 2.22 -0.27 -9.55
N GLY A 12 1.50 0.67 -10.16
CA GLY A 12 1.64 0.98 -11.59
C GLY A 12 2.93 1.74 -11.87
N GLY A 13 3.42 1.65 -13.11
CA GLY A 13 4.60 2.38 -13.58
C GLY A 13 4.37 3.90 -13.72
N PRO A 14 5.24 4.61 -14.45
CA PRO A 14 5.13 6.07 -14.63
C PRO A 14 3.78 6.54 -15.19
N ASP A 15 3.16 5.74 -16.07
CA ASP A 15 1.86 6.04 -16.68
C ASP A 15 0.66 5.54 -15.84
N GLY A 16 0.93 4.96 -14.66
CA GLY A 16 -0.07 4.41 -13.76
C GLY A 16 -0.53 3.00 -14.11
N LEU A 17 -1.75 2.66 -13.67
CA LEU A 17 -2.37 1.35 -13.85
C LEU A 17 -3.40 1.36 -14.98
N ALA A 18 -3.39 0.29 -15.80
CA ALA A 18 -4.43 0.04 -16.78
C ALA A 18 -5.81 -0.07 -16.12
N LYS A 19 -6.86 0.36 -16.85
CA LYS A 19 -8.23 0.38 -16.34
C LYS A 19 -8.70 -1.00 -15.86
N SER A 20 -8.38 -2.06 -16.62
CA SER A 20 -8.71 -3.44 -16.28
C SER A 20 -8.10 -3.90 -14.95
N VAL A 21 -6.89 -3.42 -14.62
CA VAL A 21 -6.24 -3.72 -13.33
C VAL A 21 -6.95 -3.00 -12.19
N LYS A 22 -7.35 -1.74 -12.39
CA LYS A 22 -8.13 -0.98 -11.41
C LYS A 22 -9.50 -1.61 -11.16
N GLU A 23 -10.19 -2.05 -12.21
CA GLU A 23 -11.50 -2.71 -12.13
C GLU A 23 -11.42 -4.10 -11.46
N ARG A 24 -10.31 -4.83 -11.64
CA ARG A 24 -10.06 -6.10 -10.95
C ARG A 24 -9.70 -5.93 -9.47
N GLY A 25 -9.12 -4.80 -9.09
CA GLY A 25 -8.65 -4.54 -7.73
C GLY A 25 -9.78 -4.55 -6.71
N ASN A 26 -9.59 -5.25 -5.59
CA ASN A 26 -10.58 -5.31 -4.52
C ASN A 26 -10.68 -3.99 -3.73
N VAL A 27 -9.56 -3.27 -3.61
CA VAL A 27 -9.45 -2.00 -2.88
C VAL A 27 -8.49 -1.08 -3.62
N SER A 28 -8.83 0.21 -3.69
CA SER A 28 -7.92 1.27 -4.14
C SER A 28 -7.41 2.03 -2.92
N LEU A 29 -6.10 1.97 -2.67
CA LEU A 29 -5.43 2.67 -1.58
C LEU A 29 -4.69 3.90 -2.12
N SER A 30 -4.91 5.06 -1.51
CA SER A 30 -4.11 6.26 -1.78
C SER A 30 -3.10 6.49 -0.67
N LEU A 31 -1.81 6.65 -1.01
CA LEU A 31 -0.77 7.00 -0.04
C LEU A 31 -0.79 8.50 0.31
N SER A 32 -1.26 9.34 -0.62
CA SER A 32 -1.30 10.81 -0.50
C SER A 32 -2.07 11.42 -1.69
N SER A 33 -2.40 12.71 -1.59
CA SER A 33 -2.85 13.51 -2.74
C SER A 33 -1.70 13.93 -3.68
N LEU A 34 -0.45 13.65 -3.32
CA LEU A 34 0.74 13.96 -4.13
C LEU A 34 1.05 12.86 -5.15
N THR A 35 1.64 13.27 -6.27
CA THR A 35 2.23 12.33 -7.25
C THR A 35 3.66 11.98 -6.81
N TYR A 36 3.84 10.76 -6.28
CA TYR A 36 5.17 10.24 -5.98
C TYR A 36 5.86 9.68 -7.24
N VAL A 37 7.19 9.75 -7.27
CA VAL A 37 7.96 8.99 -8.27
C VAL A 37 7.77 7.50 -8.02
N HIS A 38 7.58 6.73 -9.10
CA HIS A 38 7.26 5.31 -9.01
C HIS A 38 8.21 4.52 -8.10
N SER A 39 9.52 4.81 -8.15
CA SER A 39 10.55 4.14 -7.35
C SER A 39 10.43 4.38 -5.83
N MET A 40 9.79 5.47 -5.39
CA MET A 40 9.57 5.75 -3.97
C MET A 40 8.37 4.99 -3.41
N VAL A 41 7.37 4.68 -4.24
CA VAL A 41 6.11 4.08 -3.78
C VAL A 41 6.31 2.74 -3.07
N PRO A 42 7.15 1.79 -3.55
CA PRO A 42 7.42 0.55 -2.83
C PRO A 42 8.03 0.78 -1.43
N LEU A 43 8.94 1.76 -1.30
CA LEU A 43 9.59 2.07 -0.03
C LEU A 43 8.60 2.65 0.98
N ILE A 44 7.78 3.61 0.55
CA ILE A 44 6.75 4.22 1.40
C ILE A 44 5.72 3.17 1.81
N LEU A 45 5.27 2.33 0.86
CA LEU A 45 4.30 1.29 1.15
C LEU A 45 4.85 0.26 2.15
N ALA A 46 6.08 -0.20 1.97
CA ALA A 46 6.72 -1.15 2.88
C ALA A 46 6.85 -0.58 4.30
N GLU A 47 7.26 0.68 4.43
CA GLU A 47 7.34 1.36 5.73
C GLU A 47 5.96 1.51 6.39
N GLN A 48 4.93 1.87 5.62
CA GLN A 48 3.57 2.01 6.14
C GLN A 48 2.96 0.67 6.55
N LEU A 49 3.26 -0.42 5.84
CA LEU A 49 2.87 -1.78 6.25
C LEU A 49 3.58 -2.20 7.54
N TYR A 50 4.88 -1.91 7.65
CA TYR A 50 5.63 -2.15 8.88
C TYR A 50 5.08 -1.33 10.06
N ARG A 51 4.71 -0.06 9.82
CA ARG A 51 4.06 0.79 10.82
C ARG A 51 2.72 0.20 11.26
N ALA A 52 1.88 -0.21 10.32
CA ALA A 52 0.58 -0.81 10.62
C ALA A 52 0.73 -2.08 11.46
N TRP A 53 1.65 -2.97 11.08
CA TRP A 53 1.99 -4.15 11.86
C TRP A 53 2.49 -3.79 13.26
N SER A 54 3.41 -2.82 13.38
CA SER A 54 3.95 -2.39 14.67
C SER A 54 2.86 -1.84 15.60
N ILE A 55 1.86 -1.14 15.05
CA ILE A 55 0.70 -0.65 15.82
C ILE A 55 -0.16 -1.82 16.31
N ILE A 56 -0.43 -2.79 15.44
CA ILE A 56 -1.23 -3.98 15.78
C ILE A 56 -0.53 -4.83 16.86
N ASP A 57 0.79 -4.99 16.75
CA ASP A 57 1.62 -5.77 17.68
C ASP A 57 2.05 -4.95 18.93
N ASN A 58 1.58 -3.70 19.05
CA ASN A 58 1.88 -2.79 20.16
C ASN A 58 3.39 -2.57 20.41
N GLN A 59 4.18 -2.53 19.32
CA GLN A 59 5.62 -2.26 19.33
C GLN A 59 5.89 -0.75 19.46
N PRO A 60 7.00 -0.33 20.13
CA PRO A 60 7.36 1.07 20.39
C PRO A 60 7.94 1.78 19.15
N TYR A 61 7.39 1.53 17.97
CA TYR A 61 7.79 2.16 16.71
C TYR A 61 6.96 3.39 16.40
N HIS A 62 5.64 3.30 16.62
CA HIS A 62 4.77 4.46 16.51
C HIS A 62 4.90 5.27 17.78
N ARG A 63 5.56 6.44 17.69
CA ARG A 63 5.52 7.44 18.75
C ARG A 63 4.27 8.29 18.54
N PRO A 64 3.42 8.47 19.56
CA PRO A 64 2.26 9.36 19.48
C PRO A 64 2.67 10.81 19.24
#